data_AF-L7FBD5-F1
#
_entry.id   AF-L7FBD5-F1
#
_cell.length_a   1.000
_cell.length_b   1.000
_cell.length_c   1.000
_cell.angle_alpha   90.00
_cell.angle_beta   90.00
_cell.angle_gamma   90.00
#
_symmetry.space_group_name_H-M   'P 1'
#
loop_
_entity.id
_entity.type
_entity.pdbx_description
1 polymer ?
#
loop_
_entity_poly.entity_id
_entity_poly.type
_entity_poly.pdbx_seq_one_letter_code
_entity_poly.pdbx_strand_id
1 'polypeptide(L)'
;MATGRTHRTATRSRGIPEATVARLPLYLRALTGLSERSVPTVSSEELAAAAGVNSAKLRKDFSYLGSYGTRGVGYDVEYLVYQISRELGLTQDWPVVIVGIGNLGAALANYGGFASRGFRVAALIDADPAMAGKPVAGIPVQHSDDLERIIADNGVSIGVIATPAGAAQPVCDRLVAAGVTSILNFAPTVLTVPDGVDVRKVDLSIELQILAFHEQRKAGEEADAAAAAADAVAAADAVAAVAAKGRGRSGGGAGNGGGADSGGGRGKGPDGDVPAVMPA
;
A
#
# COMPACT_ATOMS: atom_id res chain seq x y z
N MET A 1 31.79 32.50 -20.01
CA MET A 1 31.48 33.59 -19.06
C MET A 1 29.99 33.88 -19.18
N ALA A 2 29.13 33.89 -18.17
CA ALA A 2 29.26 33.69 -16.73
C ALA A 2 27.97 32.99 -16.26
N THR A 3 28.12 31.93 -15.45
CA THR A 3 27.04 31.18 -14.82
C THR A 3 26.52 31.98 -13.62
N GLY A 4 25.31 32.50 -13.72
CA GLY A 4 24.61 33.22 -12.65
C GLY A 4 24.13 32.26 -11.58
N ARG A 5 24.95 32.07 -10.54
CA ARG A 5 24.59 31.44 -9.27
C ARG A 5 23.83 32.50 -8.45
N THR A 6 22.54 32.32 -8.21
CA THR A 6 21.80 33.17 -7.27
C THR A 6 21.33 32.39 -6.04
N HIS A 7 21.77 32.97 -4.92
CA HIS A 7 21.62 32.58 -3.53
C HIS A 7 20.21 32.16 -3.11
N ARG A 8 20.13 31.01 -2.43
CA ARG A 8 19.09 30.72 -1.45
C ARG A 8 19.22 31.68 -0.27
N THR A 9 18.19 32.48 0.00
CA THR A 9 18.06 33.21 1.26
C THR A 9 17.69 32.24 2.37
N ALA A 10 18.52 32.20 3.40
CA ALA A 10 18.40 31.29 4.53
C ALA A 10 17.45 31.85 5.60
N THR A 11 16.34 31.15 5.84
CA THR A 11 15.70 31.04 7.15
C THR A 11 15.75 29.57 7.56
N ARG A 12 16.67 29.24 8.47
CA ARG A 12 16.87 27.89 9.01
C ARG A 12 15.77 27.56 10.02
N SER A 13 14.70 26.89 9.60
CA SER A 13 14.28 25.67 10.30
C SER A 13 15.02 24.51 9.63
N ARG A 14 15.40 23.47 10.36
CA ARG A 14 15.80 22.21 9.69
C ARG A 14 14.52 21.66 9.06
N GLY A 15 14.21 22.09 7.83
CA GLY A 15 13.01 21.68 7.12
C GLY A 15 12.90 20.16 7.13
N ILE A 16 11.72 19.65 7.44
CA ILE A 16 11.42 18.23 7.43
C ILE A 16 11.70 17.72 6.00
N PRO A 17 12.52 16.68 5.81
CA PRO A 17 12.80 16.16 4.48
C PRO A 17 11.50 15.79 3.76
N GLU A 18 11.42 16.03 2.45
CA GLU A 18 10.23 15.72 1.64
C GLU A 18 9.82 14.24 1.75
N ALA A 19 10.81 13.34 1.78
CA ALA A 19 10.59 11.91 2.00
C ALA A 19 9.92 11.63 3.36
N THR A 20 10.21 12.42 4.39
CA THR A 20 9.55 12.33 5.69
C THR A 20 8.13 12.87 5.61
N VAL A 21 7.90 14.03 4.98
CA VAL A 21 6.56 14.59 4.73
C VAL A 21 5.65 13.58 4.02
N ALA A 22 6.17 12.87 3.02
CA ALA A 22 5.43 11.82 2.32
C ALA A 22 5.03 10.62 3.21
N ARG A 23 5.72 10.39 4.34
CA ARG A 23 5.42 9.30 5.29
C ARG A 23 4.56 9.75 6.48
N LEU A 24 4.57 11.03 6.84
CA LEU A 24 3.78 11.55 7.97
C LEU A 24 2.29 11.16 7.90
N PRO A 25 1.60 11.18 6.73
CA PRO A 25 0.22 10.72 6.65
C PRO A 25 0.01 9.25 7.05
N LEU A 26 1.00 8.38 6.81
CA LEU A 26 0.95 6.97 7.22
C LEU A 26 1.01 6.83 8.74
N TYR A 27 1.89 7.62 9.38
CA TYR A 27 1.99 7.68 10.84
C TYR A 27 0.72 8.23 11.47
N LEU A 28 0.18 9.31 10.91
CA LEU A 28 -1.08 9.89 11.36
C LEU A 28 -2.21 8.88 11.26
N ARG A 29 -2.34 8.14 10.15
CA ARG A 29 -3.35 7.08 10.01
C ARG A 29 -3.25 6.02 11.10
N ALA A 30 -2.03 5.53 11.39
CA ALA A 30 -1.80 4.53 12.43
C ALA A 30 -2.14 5.08 13.84
N LEU A 31 -1.73 6.31 14.13
CA LEU A 31 -1.99 7.00 15.39
C LEU A 31 -3.47 7.31 15.60
N THR A 32 -4.20 7.75 14.57
CA THR A 32 -5.66 7.95 14.65
C THR A 32 -6.37 6.67 15.04
N GLY A 33 -6.00 5.54 14.43
CA GLY A 33 -6.58 4.24 14.80
C GLY A 33 -6.25 3.82 16.24
N LEU A 34 -5.08 4.18 16.76
CA LEU A 34 -4.72 3.96 18.17
C LEU A 34 -5.51 4.87 19.13
N SER A 35 -5.69 6.14 18.74
CA SER A 35 -6.46 7.13 19.49
C SER A 35 -7.94 6.75 19.58
N GLU A 36 -8.55 6.26 18.49
CA GLU A 36 -9.92 5.75 18.48
C GLU A 36 -10.12 4.56 19.44
N ARG A 37 -9.07 3.79 19.70
CA ARG A 37 -9.05 2.71 20.70
C ARG A 37 -8.65 3.17 22.10
N SER A 38 -8.52 4.48 22.32
CA SER A 38 -8.11 5.09 23.59
C SER A 38 -6.75 4.57 24.11
N VAL A 39 -5.83 4.24 23.20
CA VAL A 39 -4.47 3.85 23.56
C VAL A 39 -3.69 5.13 23.94
N PRO A 40 -3.21 5.28 25.18
CA PRO A 40 -2.57 6.52 25.62
C PRO A 40 -1.14 6.65 25.06
N THR A 41 -0.40 5.54 25.03
CA THR A 41 1.01 5.52 24.62
C THR A 41 1.30 4.36 23.68
N VAL A 42 2.22 4.57 22.73
CA VAL A 42 2.65 3.53 21.78
C VAL A 42 4.17 3.51 21.65
N SER A 43 4.76 2.32 21.56
CA SER A 43 6.20 2.20 21.29
C SER A 43 6.54 2.52 19.84
N SER A 44 7.82 2.82 19.56
CA SER A 44 8.29 3.02 18.19
C SER A 44 8.21 1.78 17.31
N GLU A 45 8.22 0.58 17.91
CA GLU A 45 8.15 -0.67 17.16
C GLU A 45 6.72 -1.00 16.77
N GLU A 46 5.78 -0.90 17.71
CA GLU A 46 4.35 -1.08 17.45
C GLU A 46 3.85 -0.05 16.44
N LEU A 47 4.21 1.23 16.59
CA LEU A 47 3.77 2.27 15.67
C LEU A 47 4.38 2.07 14.27
N ALA A 48 5.64 1.66 14.19
CA ALA A 48 6.28 1.39 12.91
C ALA A 48 5.65 0.18 12.20
N ALA A 49 5.30 -0.86 12.94
CA ALA A 49 4.58 -2.02 12.42
C ALA A 49 3.19 -1.60 11.90
N ALA A 50 2.43 -0.83 12.68
CA ALA A 50 1.12 -0.32 12.29
C ALA A 50 1.15 0.60 11.05
N ALA A 51 2.24 1.37 10.89
CA ALA A 51 2.45 2.25 9.74
C ALA A 51 3.14 1.56 8.55
N GLY A 52 3.56 0.30 8.68
CA GLY A 52 4.28 -0.44 7.63
C GLY A 52 5.68 0.10 7.32
N VAL A 53 6.39 0.66 8.31
CA VAL A 53 7.74 1.20 8.15
C VAL A 53 8.74 0.54 9.09
N ASN A 54 10.04 0.78 8.86
CA ASN A 54 11.10 0.39 9.79
C ASN A 54 11.13 1.35 11.01
N SER A 55 11.24 0.80 12.22
CA SER A 55 11.26 1.59 13.48
C SER A 55 12.42 2.60 13.57
N ALA A 56 13.59 2.29 13.01
CA ALA A 56 14.70 3.23 12.93
C ALA A 56 14.40 4.43 12.01
N LYS A 57 13.70 4.19 10.88
CA LYS A 57 13.23 5.27 10.01
C LYS A 57 12.20 6.14 10.72
N LEU A 58 11.24 5.53 11.42
CA LEU A 58 10.22 6.27 12.19
C LEU A 58 10.86 7.17 13.26
N ARG A 59 11.79 6.64 14.07
CA ARG A 59 12.49 7.44 15.09
C ARG A 59 13.26 8.60 14.47
N LYS A 60 13.89 8.39 13.31
CA LYS A 60 14.57 9.45 12.56
C LYS A 60 13.59 10.50 12.05
N ASP A 61 12.46 10.08 11.51
CA ASP A 61 11.41 10.99 11.02
C ASP A 61 10.85 11.86 12.13
N PHE A 62 10.54 11.26 13.28
CA PHE A 62 10.02 12.00 14.42
C PHE A 62 11.05 12.94 15.03
N SER A 63 12.35 12.63 14.94
CA SER A 63 13.40 13.54 15.39
C SER A 63 13.42 14.89 14.66
N TYR A 64 12.85 14.98 13.44
CA TYR A 64 12.68 16.25 12.73
C TYR A 64 11.48 17.05 13.24
N LEU A 65 10.45 16.38 13.76
CA LEU A 65 9.27 17.02 14.33
C LEU A 65 9.56 17.51 15.76
N GLY A 66 10.43 16.81 16.51
CA GLY A 66 10.80 17.14 17.88
C GLY A 66 11.10 15.88 18.72
N SER A 67 11.35 16.06 20.02
CA SER A 67 11.53 14.94 20.95
C SER A 67 10.20 14.59 21.61
N TYR A 68 9.45 13.66 21.01
CA TYR A 68 8.09 13.30 21.46
C TYR A 68 7.98 11.92 22.09
N GLY A 69 9.10 11.23 22.24
CA GLY A 69 9.18 9.93 22.90
C GLY A 69 9.92 10.03 24.22
N THR A 70 9.39 9.39 25.25
CA THR A 70 10.11 9.16 26.50
C THR A 70 10.71 7.76 26.47
N ARG A 71 12.03 7.66 26.72
CA ARG A 71 12.72 6.36 26.78
C ARG A 71 12.03 5.47 27.82
N GLY A 72 11.63 4.26 27.40
CA GLY A 72 10.95 3.30 28.27
C GLY A 72 9.43 3.47 28.39
N VAL A 73 8.85 4.56 27.87
CA VAL A 73 7.39 4.81 27.89
C VAL A 73 6.79 4.80 26.48
N GLY A 74 7.53 5.29 25.49
CA GLY A 74 7.05 5.42 24.11
C GLY A 74 6.56 6.83 23.83
N TYR A 75 5.62 6.94 22.88
CA TYR A 75 5.05 8.20 22.44
C TYR A 75 3.62 8.35 22.95
N ASP A 76 3.28 9.56 23.40
CA ASP A 76 1.89 9.93 23.66
C ASP A 76 1.12 10.02 22.34
N VAL A 77 0.04 9.25 22.23
CA VAL A 77 -0.71 9.08 20.99
C VAL A 77 -1.45 10.36 20.60
N GLU A 78 -2.22 10.95 21.51
CA GLU A 78 -3.02 12.15 21.21
C GLU A 78 -2.11 13.34 20.88
N TYR A 79 -1.03 13.50 21.64
CA TYR A 79 -0.06 14.56 21.42
C TYR A 79 0.63 14.41 20.05
N LEU A 80 1.02 13.18 19.66
CA LEU A 80 1.58 12.95 18.32
C LEU A 80 0.58 13.18 17.20
N VAL A 81 -0.69 12.78 17.37
CA VAL A 81 -1.76 13.08 16.40
C VAL A 81 -1.83 14.58 16.18
N TYR A 82 -1.84 15.37 17.25
CA TYR A 82 -1.87 16.82 17.17
C TYR A 82 -0.65 17.40 16.46
N GLN A 83 0.57 16.99 16.86
CA GLN A 83 1.81 17.52 16.26
C GLN A 83 1.91 17.19 14.77
N ILE A 84 1.63 15.94 14.38
CA ILE A 84 1.70 15.54 12.97
C ILE A 84 0.62 16.25 12.15
N SER A 85 -0.60 16.38 12.69
CA SER A 85 -1.68 17.12 12.02
C SER A 85 -1.29 18.58 11.80
N ARG A 86 -0.69 19.23 12.80
CA ARG A 86 -0.21 20.61 12.71
C ARG A 86 0.89 20.77 11.66
N GLU A 87 1.89 19.87 11.65
CA GLU A 87 3.00 19.91 10.69
C GLU A 87 2.55 19.62 9.25
N LEU A 88 1.49 18.81 9.08
CA LEU A 88 0.85 18.60 7.78
C LEU A 88 -0.14 19.70 7.38
N GLY A 89 -0.35 20.71 8.23
CA GLY A 89 -1.33 21.78 7.98
C GLY A 89 -2.78 21.32 8.06
N LEU A 90 -3.09 20.17 8.67
CA LEU A 90 -4.44 19.62 8.77
C LEU A 90 -5.26 20.19 9.94
N THR A 91 -4.76 21.24 10.60
CA THR A 91 -5.48 21.98 11.64
C THR A 91 -6.40 23.07 11.09
N GLN A 92 -6.46 23.20 9.76
CA GLN A 92 -7.33 24.11 9.03
C GLN A 92 -8.06 23.35 7.92
N ASP A 93 -9.18 23.90 7.47
CA ASP A 93 -9.90 23.36 6.32
C ASP A 93 -9.26 23.82 5.02
N TRP A 94 -8.99 22.86 4.13
CA TRP A 94 -8.53 23.06 2.77
C TRP A 94 -9.71 22.85 1.82
N PRO A 95 -10.21 23.91 1.17
CA PRO A 95 -11.28 23.79 0.19
C PRO A 95 -10.76 23.10 -1.08
N VAL A 96 -11.42 22.00 -1.45
CA VAL A 96 -11.07 21.15 -2.59
C VAL A 96 -12.13 21.28 -3.68
N VAL A 97 -11.69 21.44 -4.93
CA VAL A 97 -12.55 21.26 -6.11
C VAL A 97 -12.26 19.92 -6.78
N ILE A 98 -13.30 19.18 -7.15
CA ILE A 98 -13.16 17.93 -7.92
C ILE A 98 -13.68 18.19 -9.34
N VAL A 99 -12.83 17.98 -10.34
CA VAL A 99 -13.16 18.15 -11.76
C VAL A 99 -13.24 16.79 -12.45
N GLY A 100 -14.38 16.52 -13.07
CA GLY A 100 -14.75 15.23 -13.66
C GLY A 100 -15.52 14.36 -12.66
N ILE A 101 -16.85 14.40 -12.71
CA ILE A 101 -17.77 13.66 -11.85
C ILE A 101 -18.30 12.41 -12.56
N GLY A 102 -17.36 11.64 -13.12
CA GLY A 102 -17.61 10.25 -13.51
C GLY A 102 -17.59 9.32 -12.30
N ASN A 103 -17.41 8.01 -12.52
CA ASN A 103 -17.37 7.02 -11.44
C ASN A 103 -16.35 7.35 -10.34
N LEU A 104 -15.12 7.72 -10.73
CA LEU A 104 -14.06 8.02 -9.78
C LEU A 104 -14.32 9.35 -9.05
N GLY A 105 -14.66 10.42 -9.77
CA GLY A 105 -14.96 11.72 -9.15
C GLY A 105 -16.12 11.64 -8.16
N ALA A 106 -17.18 10.91 -8.51
CA ALA A 106 -18.30 10.68 -7.60
C ALA A 106 -17.91 9.85 -6.37
N ALA A 107 -17.05 8.83 -6.52
CA ALA A 107 -16.54 8.05 -5.39
C ALA A 107 -15.67 8.92 -4.45
N LEU A 108 -14.81 9.78 -5.01
CA LEU A 108 -13.98 10.71 -4.26
C LEU A 108 -14.84 11.75 -3.52
N ALA A 109 -15.90 12.26 -4.15
CA ALA A 109 -16.81 13.21 -3.51
C ALA A 109 -17.58 12.60 -2.32
N ASN A 110 -17.93 11.31 -2.41
CA ASN A 110 -18.62 10.58 -1.32
C ASN A 110 -17.66 10.04 -0.25
N TYR A 111 -16.34 10.23 -0.40
CA TYR A 111 -15.37 9.72 0.55
C TYR A 111 -15.31 10.60 1.80
N GLY A 112 -16.02 10.21 2.85
CA GLY A 112 -16.06 10.93 4.14
C GLY A 112 -14.69 11.09 4.83
N GLY A 113 -13.67 10.33 4.40
CA GLY A 113 -12.32 10.44 4.94
C GLY A 113 -11.55 11.71 4.55
N PHE A 114 -12.06 12.51 3.60
CA PHE A 114 -11.50 13.83 3.30
C PHE A 114 -11.88 14.87 4.35
N ALA A 115 -13.18 14.98 4.66
CA ALA A 115 -13.67 15.96 5.64
C ALA A 115 -13.05 15.74 7.02
N SER A 116 -12.90 14.49 7.48
CA SER A 116 -12.28 14.17 8.77
C SER A 116 -10.78 14.48 8.83
N ARG A 117 -10.15 14.81 7.70
CA ARG A 117 -8.72 15.14 7.58
C ARG A 117 -8.50 16.61 7.21
N GLY A 118 -9.52 17.46 7.32
CA GLY A 118 -9.43 18.89 6.98
C GLY A 118 -9.50 19.17 5.49
N PHE A 119 -9.94 18.23 4.65
CA PHE A 119 -10.17 18.45 3.22
C PHE A 119 -11.66 18.57 2.95
N ARG A 120 -12.15 19.80 2.82
CA ARG A 120 -13.56 20.07 2.56
C ARG A 120 -13.80 20.11 1.05
N VAL A 121 -14.61 19.20 0.53
CA VAL A 121 -15.07 19.27 -0.86
C VAL A 121 -15.99 20.49 -1.00
N ALA A 122 -15.49 21.53 -1.66
CA ALA A 122 -16.19 22.81 -1.79
C ALA A 122 -17.03 22.89 -3.07
N ALA A 123 -16.57 22.25 -4.15
CA ALA A 123 -17.31 22.23 -5.41
C ALA A 123 -17.00 20.97 -6.23
N LEU A 124 -17.99 20.59 -7.04
CA LEU A 124 -17.93 19.49 -7.99
C LEU A 124 -18.15 20.05 -9.39
N ILE A 125 -17.29 19.73 -10.33
CA ILE A 125 -17.27 20.32 -11.67
C ILE A 125 -17.33 19.21 -12.72
N ASP A 126 -18.23 19.35 -13.68
CA ASP A 126 -18.27 18.49 -14.86
C ASP A 126 -18.52 19.30 -16.14
N ALA A 127 -18.05 18.79 -17.28
CA ALA A 127 -18.25 19.39 -18.59
C ALA A 127 -19.51 18.85 -19.29
N ASP A 128 -20.06 17.72 -18.84
CA ASP A 128 -21.33 17.20 -19.32
C ASP A 128 -22.49 18.08 -18.80
N PRO A 129 -23.23 18.78 -19.67
CA PRO A 129 -24.37 19.59 -19.26
C PRO A 129 -25.45 18.78 -18.54
N ALA A 130 -25.54 17.46 -18.81
CA ALA A 130 -26.49 16.58 -18.13
C ALA A 130 -26.09 16.33 -16.66
N MET A 131 -24.86 16.62 -16.26
CA MET A 131 -24.41 16.51 -14.87
C MET A 131 -24.68 17.79 -14.07
N ALA A 132 -24.72 18.96 -14.73
CA ALA A 132 -24.98 20.23 -14.07
C ALA A 132 -26.31 20.20 -13.26
N GLY A 133 -26.24 20.63 -12.01
CA GLY A 133 -27.33 20.64 -11.04
C GLY A 133 -27.61 19.30 -10.35
N LYS A 134 -27.06 18.17 -10.82
CA LYS A 134 -27.24 16.88 -10.12
C LYS A 134 -26.52 16.91 -8.77
N PRO A 135 -27.15 16.47 -7.68
CA PRO A 135 -26.49 16.38 -6.38
C PRO A 135 -25.61 15.13 -6.33
N VAL A 136 -24.36 15.29 -5.91
CA VAL A 136 -23.43 14.20 -5.59
C VAL A 136 -22.85 14.49 -4.21
N ALA A 137 -22.96 13.54 -3.29
CA ALA A 137 -22.60 13.74 -1.87
C ALA A 137 -23.28 14.97 -1.23
N GLY A 138 -24.47 15.34 -1.70
CA GLY A 138 -25.20 16.54 -1.25
C GLY A 138 -24.72 17.87 -1.84
N ILE A 139 -23.71 17.86 -2.71
CA ILE A 139 -23.17 19.05 -3.39
C ILE A 139 -23.67 19.06 -4.84
N PRO A 140 -24.28 20.15 -5.34
CA PRO A 140 -24.68 20.24 -6.73
C PRO A 140 -23.44 20.31 -7.64
N VAL A 141 -23.42 19.49 -8.69
CA VAL A 141 -22.40 19.58 -9.73
C VAL A 141 -22.62 20.86 -10.53
N GLN A 142 -21.55 21.61 -10.75
CA GLN A 142 -21.55 22.85 -11.53
C GLN A 142 -20.86 22.62 -12.88
N HIS A 143 -21.19 23.45 -13.86
CA HIS A 143 -20.62 23.32 -15.20
C HIS A 143 -19.17 23.81 -15.23
N SER A 144 -18.35 23.19 -16.07
CA SER A 144 -16.93 23.55 -16.20
C SER A 144 -16.67 24.99 -16.67
N ASP A 145 -17.64 25.66 -17.29
CA ASP A 145 -17.51 27.05 -17.72
C ASP A 145 -17.44 28.03 -16.54
N ASP A 146 -17.98 27.64 -15.38
CA ASP A 146 -17.98 28.44 -14.16
C ASP A 146 -16.73 28.23 -13.28
N LEU A 147 -15.77 27.41 -13.72
CA LEU A 147 -14.65 26.93 -12.89
C LEU A 147 -13.90 28.06 -12.18
N GLU A 148 -13.50 29.10 -12.90
CA GLU A 148 -12.70 30.21 -12.37
C GLU A 148 -13.49 30.99 -11.30
N ARG A 149 -14.78 31.24 -11.57
CA ARG A 149 -15.68 31.90 -10.62
C ARG A 149 -15.82 31.06 -9.35
N ILE A 150 -16.03 29.76 -9.50
CA ILE A 150 -16.19 28.83 -8.37
C ILE A 150 -14.92 28.76 -7.52
N ILE A 151 -13.75 28.76 -8.14
CA ILE A 151 -12.45 28.76 -7.44
C ILE A 151 -12.32 30.01 -6.57
N ALA A 152 -12.64 31.18 -7.13
CA ALA A 152 -12.59 32.45 -6.42
C ALA A 152 -13.61 32.50 -5.27
N ASP A 153 -14.87 32.16 -5.54
CA ASP A 153 -15.97 32.24 -4.58
C ASP A 153 -15.75 31.31 -3.37
N ASN A 154 -15.09 30.17 -3.57
CA ASN A 154 -14.89 29.15 -2.54
C ASN A 154 -13.49 29.16 -1.89
N GLY A 155 -12.58 30.01 -2.36
CA GLY A 155 -11.19 30.03 -1.90
C GLY A 155 -10.50 28.68 -2.10
N VAL A 156 -10.70 28.05 -3.26
CA VAL A 156 -10.19 26.71 -3.56
C VAL A 156 -8.65 26.71 -3.46
N SER A 157 -8.13 25.79 -2.65
CA SER A 157 -6.69 25.63 -2.43
C SER A 157 -6.12 24.41 -3.16
N ILE A 158 -6.95 23.38 -3.38
CA ILE A 158 -6.52 22.11 -3.98
C ILE A 158 -7.48 21.72 -5.10
N GLY A 159 -6.92 21.37 -6.26
CA GLY A 159 -7.65 20.82 -7.40
C GLY A 159 -7.47 19.31 -7.52
N VAL A 160 -8.56 18.56 -7.65
CA VAL A 160 -8.55 17.13 -7.97
C VAL A 160 -9.02 16.95 -9.40
N ILE A 161 -8.18 16.34 -10.24
CA ILE A 161 -8.49 16.07 -11.64
C ILE A 161 -8.79 14.57 -11.79
N ALA A 162 -10.05 14.25 -12.06
CA ALA A 162 -10.57 12.90 -12.31
C ALA A 162 -11.22 12.79 -13.70
N THR A 163 -10.72 13.59 -14.67
CA THR A 163 -11.20 13.61 -16.04
C THR A 163 -10.52 12.57 -16.93
N PRO A 164 -11.05 12.28 -18.13
CA PRO A 164 -10.31 11.57 -19.17
C PRO A 164 -8.98 12.28 -19.53
N ALA A 165 -8.01 11.54 -20.07
CA ALA A 165 -6.66 12.03 -20.37
C ALA A 165 -6.64 13.30 -21.24
N GLY A 166 -7.46 13.33 -22.29
CA GLY A 166 -7.48 14.46 -23.24
C GLY A 166 -7.99 15.78 -22.64
N ALA A 167 -8.76 15.72 -21.55
CA ALA A 167 -9.30 16.90 -20.86
C ALA A 167 -8.43 17.36 -19.68
N ALA A 168 -7.50 16.53 -19.21
CA ALA A 168 -6.79 16.77 -17.95
C ALA A 168 -5.84 17.98 -18.01
N GLN A 169 -5.08 18.14 -19.10
CA GLN A 169 -4.18 19.29 -19.25
C GLN A 169 -4.94 20.62 -19.35
N PRO A 170 -5.97 20.77 -20.21
CA PRO A 170 -6.78 22.00 -20.24
C PRO A 170 -7.40 22.36 -18.88
N VAL A 171 -7.88 21.37 -18.12
CA VAL A 171 -8.40 21.60 -16.76
C VAL A 171 -7.30 22.05 -15.80
N CYS A 172 -6.12 21.43 -15.87
CA CYS A 172 -4.96 21.81 -15.07
C CYS A 172 -4.55 23.26 -15.34
N ASP A 173 -4.45 23.65 -16.61
CA ASP A 173 -4.07 25.02 -16.98
C ASP A 173 -5.06 26.06 -16.43
N ARG A 174 -6.36 25.75 -16.47
CA ARG A 174 -7.41 26.61 -15.90
C ARG A 174 -7.34 26.71 -14.38
N LEU A 175 -7.11 25.59 -13.69
CA LEU A 175 -6.91 25.57 -12.24
C LEU A 175 -5.72 26.46 -11.84
N VAL A 176 -4.59 26.32 -12.53
CA VAL A 176 -3.37 27.11 -12.29
C VAL A 176 -3.60 28.59 -12.60
N ALA A 177 -4.26 28.91 -13.71
CA ALA A 177 -4.59 30.29 -14.07
C ALA A 177 -5.51 30.96 -13.05
N ALA A 178 -6.39 30.19 -12.40
CA ALA A 178 -7.25 30.66 -11.32
C ALA A 178 -6.54 30.72 -9.94
N GLY A 179 -5.25 30.37 -9.88
CA GLY A 179 -4.41 30.50 -8.68
C GLY A 179 -4.28 29.23 -7.83
N VAL A 180 -4.79 28.08 -8.29
CA VAL A 180 -4.62 26.80 -7.59
C VAL A 180 -3.21 26.26 -7.83
N THR A 181 -2.44 26.08 -6.76
CA THR A 181 -1.03 25.65 -6.83
C THR A 181 -0.81 24.20 -6.39
N SER A 182 -1.84 23.52 -5.87
CA SER A 182 -1.77 22.12 -5.44
C SER A 182 -2.78 21.28 -6.21
N ILE A 183 -2.29 20.30 -6.96
CA ILE A 183 -3.12 19.47 -7.84
C ILE A 183 -2.91 17.98 -7.56
N LEU A 184 -4.01 17.26 -7.34
CA LEU A 184 -4.04 15.80 -7.26
C LEU A 184 -4.60 15.24 -8.57
N ASN A 185 -3.75 14.56 -9.34
CA ASN A 185 -4.07 14.08 -10.67
C ASN A 185 -4.34 12.56 -10.68
N PHE A 186 -5.58 12.17 -10.99
CA PHE A 186 -5.98 10.79 -11.26
C PHE A 186 -6.11 10.48 -12.75
N ALA A 187 -6.01 11.48 -13.63
CA ALA A 187 -6.06 11.24 -15.06
C ALA A 187 -4.83 10.41 -15.50
N PRO A 188 -4.96 9.48 -16.45
CA PRO A 188 -3.88 8.63 -16.91
C PRO A 188 -2.96 9.37 -17.89
N THR A 189 -2.47 10.54 -17.49
CA THR A 189 -1.55 11.39 -18.24
C THR A 189 -0.62 12.15 -17.29
N VAL A 190 0.51 12.59 -17.80
CA VAL A 190 1.45 13.48 -17.08
C VAL A 190 1.06 14.92 -17.42
N LEU A 191 0.88 15.73 -16.39
CA LEU A 191 0.54 17.15 -16.55
C LEU A 191 1.83 17.98 -16.60
N THR A 192 1.83 19.00 -17.45
CA THR A 192 2.86 20.03 -17.49
C THR A 192 2.37 21.23 -16.70
N VAL A 193 3.16 21.70 -15.74
CA VAL A 193 2.82 22.84 -14.88
C VAL A 193 4.00 23.80 -14.76
N PRO A 194 3.77 25.09 -14.50
CA PRO A 194 4.83 26.05 -14.24
C PRO A 194 5.50 25.79 -12.88
N ASP A 195 6.67 26.41 -12.68
CA ASP A 195 7.36 26.39 -11.39
C ASP A 195 6.47 26.93 -10.26
N GLY A 196 6.49 26.24 -9.11
CA GLY A 196 5.68 26.62 -7.94
C GLY A 196 4.30 25.98 -7.88
N VAL A 197 3.95 25.12 -8.84
CA VAL A 197 2.75 24.28 -8.79
C VAL A 197 3.15 22.84 -8.48
N ASP A 198 2.57 22.29 -7.42
CA ASP A 198 2.80 20.91 -6.99
C ASP A 198 1.72 20.00 -7.58
N VAL A 199 2.16 18.99 -8.36
CA VAL A 199 1.28 17.97 -8.93
C VAL A 199 1.61 16.61 -8.33
N ARG A 200 0.63 16.00 -7.67
CA ARG A 200 0.73 14.62 -7.19
C ARG A 200 -0.09 13.70 -8.07
N LYS A 201 0.57 12.82 -8.83
CA LYS A 201 -0.10 11.79 -9.63
C LYS A 201 -0.49 10.59 -8.75
N VAL A 202 -1.70 10.07 -8.94
CA VAL A 202 -2.16 8.80 -8.38
C VAL A 202 -2.50 7.86 -9.52
N ASP A 203 -1.82 6.72 -9.57
CA ASP A 203 -2.01 5.69 -10.59
C ASP A 203 -2.20 4.33 -9.92
N LEU A 204 -3.45 3.97 -9.66
CA LEU A 204 -3.78 2.72 -8.98
C LEU A 204 -3.34 1.48 -9.79
N SER A 205 -3.22 1.61 -11.12
CA SER A 205 -2.79 0.52 -11.99
C SER A 205 -1.31 0.20 -11.78
N ILE A 206 -0.47 1.21 -11.58
CA ILE A 206 0.96 1.02 -11.29
C ILE A 206 1.13 0.31 -9.95
N GLU A 207 0.35 0.66 -8.93
CA GLU A 207 0.39 -0.02 -7.62
C GLU A 207 0.03 -1.50 -7.75
N LEU A 208 -1.00 -1.83 -8.54
CA LEU A 208 -1.36 -3.24 -8.82
C LEU A 208 -0.28 -3.99 -9.60
N GLN A 209 0.41 -3.35 -10.55
CA GLN A 209 1.52 -3.96 -11.28
C GLN A 209 2.70 -4.30 -10.35
N ILE A 210 3.00 -3.42 -9.39
CA ILE A 210 4.02 -3.68 -8.37
C ILE A 210 3.63 -4.89 -7.51
N LEU A 211 2.37 -4.98 -7.09
CA LEU A 211 1.86 -6.14 -6.36
C LEU A 211 1.94 -7.42 -7.20
N ALA A 212 1.58 -7.36 -8.48
CA ALA A 212 1.66 -8.51 -9.40
C ALA A 212 3.10 -9.04 -9.53
N PHE A 213 4.10 -8.15 -9.60
CA PHE A 213 5.51 -8.53 -9.61
C PHE A 213 5.92 -9.28 -8.33
N HIS A 214 5.46 -8.81 -7.16
CA HIS A 214 5.75 -9.49 -5.89
C HIS A 214 5.06 -10.86 -5.79
N GLU A 215 3.81 -10.97 -6.24
CA GLU A 215 3.09 -12.25 -6.25
C GLU A 215 3.74 -13.26 -7.20
N GLN A 216 4.19 -12.83 -8.38
CA GLN A 216 4.92 -13.70 -9.30
C GLN A 216 6.24 -14.20 -8.69
N ARG A 217 6.96 -13.34 -7.95
CA ARG A 217 8.20 -13.73 -7.27
C ARG A 217 7.98 -14.71 -6.14
N LYS A 218 6.95 -14.50 -5.31
CA LYS A 218 6.60 -15.45 -4.25
C LYS A 218 6.25 -16.82 -4.82
N ALA A 219 5.47 -16.86 -5.90
CA ALA A 219 5.13 -18.10 -6.58
C ALA A 219 6.36 -18.81 -7.18
N GLY A 220 7.32 -18.06 -7.71
CA GLY A 220 8.60 -18.60 -8.19
C GLY A 220 9.49 -19.12 -7.07
N GLU A 221 9.61 -18.38 -5.97
CA GLU A 221 10.38 -18.77 -4.77
C GLU A 221 9.76 -20.01 -4.08
N GLU A 222 8.43 -20.14 -4.06
CA GLU A 222 7.72 -21.33 -3.59
C GLU A 222 7.92 -22.54 -4.52
N ALA A 223 7.92 -22.34 -5.84
CA ALA A 223 8.20 -23.40 -6.80
C ALA A 223 9.66 -23.90 -6.71
N ASP A 224 10.62 -22.98 -6.58
CA ASP A 224 12.04 -23.29 -6.40
C ASP A 224 12.29 -23.98 -5.04
N ALA A 225 11.62 -23.54 -3.97
CA ALA A 225 11.70 -24.18 -2.65
C ALA A 225 11.08 -25.59 -2.65
N ALA A 226 9.96 -25.79 -3.36
CA ALA A 226 9.33 -27.10 -3.52
C ALA A 226 10.20 -28.05 -4.34
N ALA A 227 10.84 -27.57 -5.41
CA ALA A 227 11.79 -28.34 -6.21
C ALA A 227 13.03 -28.74 -5.39
N ALA A 228 13.62 -27.79 -4.64
CA ALA A 228 14.76 -28.07 -3.78
C ALA A 228 14.43 -29.05 -2.64
N ALA A 229 13.23 -28.98 -2.08
CA ALA A 229 12.76 -29.94 -1.08
C ALA A 229 12.55 -31.34 -1.68
N ALA A 230 12.00 -31.44 -2.89
CA ALA A 230 11.84 -32.72 -3.59
C ALA A 230 13.19 -33.37 -3.93
N ASP A 231 14.16 -32.57 -4.39
CA ASP A 231 15.53 -33.04 -4.69
C ASP A 231 16.25 -33.49 -3.41
N ALA A 232 16.06 -32.80 -2.28
CA ALA A 232 16.63 -33.19 -0.99
C ALA A 232 16.04 -34.51 -0.46
N VAL A 233 14.74 -34.73 -0.65
CA VAL A 233 14.07 -36.00 -0.27
C VAL A 233 14.57 -37.16 -1.15
N ALA A 234 14.66 -36.96 -2.47
CA ALA A 234 15.19 -37.96 -3.39
C ALA A 234 16.66 -38.32 -3.10
N ALA A 235 17.48 -37.33 -2.73
CA ALA A 235 18.86 -37.56 -2.31
C ALA A 235 18.94 -38.36 -1.00
N ALA A 236 18.08 -38.07 -0.01
CA ALA A 236 18.04 -38.78 1.26
C ALA A 236 17.62 -40.26 1.08
N ASP A 237 16.61 -40.52 0.24
CA ASP A 237 16.14 -41.87 -0.07
C ASP A 237 17.20 -42.72 -0.80
N ALA A 238 17.95 -42.09 -1.72
CA ALA A 238 19.07 -42.75 -2.41
C ALA A 238 20.19 -43.13 -1.44
N VAL A 239 20.53 -42.26 -0.48
CA VAL A 239 21.56 -42.54 0.55
C VAL A 239 21.11 -43.67 1.48
N ALA A 240 19.84 -43.70 1.86
CA ALA A 240 19.27 -44.78 2.68
C ALA A 240 19.30 -46.14 1.97
N ALA A 241 18.98 -46.17 0.67
CA ALA A 241 19.02 -47.39 -0.14
C ALA A 241 20.45 -47.95 -0.30
N VAL A 242 21.46 -47.09 -0.40
CA VAL A 242 22.88 -47.49 -0.47
C VAL A 242 23.35 -48.04 0.89
N ALA A 243 22.95 -47.44 2.01
CA ALA A 243 23.28 -47.92 3.35
C ALA A 243 22.66 -49.29 3.67
N ALA A 244 21.45 -49.57 3.18
CA ALA A 244 20.79 -50.87 3.34
C ALA A 244 21.51 -51.99 2.54
N LYS A 245 22.06 -51.69 1.37
CA LYS A 245 22.82 -52.64 0.55
C LYS A 245 24.22 -52.98 1.12
N GLY A 246 24.78 -52.10 1.97
CA GLY A 246 26.10 -52.29 2.59
C GLY A 246 26.15 -53.28 3.76
N ARG A 247 25.01 -53.63 4.39
CA ARG A 247 24.98 -54.53 5.57
C ARG A 247 24.82 -56.03 5.24
N GLY A 248 24.80 -56.41 3.98
CA GLY A 248 24.49 -57.79 3.55
C GLY A 248 25.66 -58.74 3.28
N ARG A 249 26.93 -58.37 3.54
CA ARG A 249 28.09 -59.24 3.23
C ARG A 249 29.14 -59.26 4.35
N SER A 250 28.88 -60.03 5.41
CA SER A 250 29.96 -60.68 6.18
C SER A 250 29.43 -61.85 7.02
N GLY A 251 29.90 -63.07 6.72
CA GLY A 251 30.02 -64.16 7.70
C GLY A 251 29.02 -65.32 7.58
N GLY A 252 29.34 -66.32 6.76
CA GLY A 252 28.76 -67.67 6.86
C GLY A 252 29.55 -68.56 7.83
N GLY A 253 28.91 -69.60 8.37
CA GLY A 253 29.60 -70.67 9.11
C GLY A 253 28.70 -71.61 9.92
N ALA A 254 28.28 -72.72 9.29
CA ALA A 254 28.07 -74.10 9.77
C ALA A 254 27.33 -74.44 11.09
N GLY A 255 26.40 -75.41 11.03
CA GLY A 255 26.10 -76.30 12.18
C GLY A 255 24.71 -76.94 12.26
N ASN A 256 24.58 -78.12 11.65
CA ASN A 256 23.56 -79.19 11.69
C ASN A 256 22.65 -79.37 12.95
N GLY A 257 21.40 -79.84 12.75
CA GLY A 257 20.66 -80.59 13.79
C GLY A 257 19.12 -80.67 13.70
N GLY A 258 18.59 -81.63 12.94
CA GLY A 258 17.47 -82.55 13.28
C GLY A 258 16.06 -82.06 13.66
N GLY A 259 15.03 -82.62 13.01
CA GLY A 259 13.68 -82.75 13.58
C GLY A 259 12.55 -82.70 12.56
N ALA A 260 11.97 -83.88 12.27
CA ALA A 260 10.80 -84.07 11.42
C ALA A 260 9.52 -83.45 12.01
N ASP A 261 8.57 -83.05 11.16
CA ASP A 261 7.28 -83.72 10.95
C ASP A 261 6.39 -82.87 10.00
N SER A 262 5.24 -83.41 9.65
CA SER A 262 4.58 -83.39 8.35
C SER A 262 3.27 -82.58 8.30
N GLY A 263 2.80 -82.33 7.08
CA GLY A 263 1.43 -81.90 6.74
C GLY A 263 1.29 -80.38 6.57
N GLY A 264 0.67 -79.82 5.52
CA GLY A 264 -0.18 -80.34 4.46
C GLY A 264 -1.21 -79.26 4.09
N GLY A 265 -1.40 -78.99 2.78
CA GLY A 265 -2.52 -78.21 2.21
C GLY A 265 -2.21 -76.70 2.03
N ARG A 266 -1.88 -76.20 0.83
CA ARG A 266 -2.68 -75.96 -0.40
C ARG A 266 -3.88 -75.00 -0.23
N GLY A 267 -3.91 -73.97 -1.08
CA GLY A 267 -5.10 -73.21 -1.46
C GLY A 267 -4.88 -71.69 -1.40
N LYS A 268 -4.23 -71.08 -2.40
CA LYS A 268 -4.84 -70.51 -3.63
C LYS A 268 -5.62 -69.22 -3.32
N GLY A 269 -5.07 -68.07 -3.74
CA GLY A 269 -5.79 -66.78 -3.86
C GLY A 269 -6.78 -66.81 -5.03
N PRO A 270 -6.97 -65.72 -5.79
CA PRO A 270 -6.65 -64.31 -5.51
C PRO A 270 -7.85 -63.39 -5.88
N ASP A 271 -7.60 -62.09 -5.99
CA ASP A 271 -8.34 -61.09 -6.79
C ASP A 271 -9.80 -60.78 -6.35
N GLY A 272 -10.26 -59.54 -6.35
CA GLY A 272 -9.72 -58.30 -6.87
C GLY A 272 -10.74 -57.17 -6.67
N ASP A 273 -10.36 -56.01 -7.17
CA ASP A 273 -11.23 -54.94 -7.66
C ASP A 273 -12.11 -54.15 -6.66
N VAL A 274 -11.53 -53.00 -6.26
CA VAL A 274 -12.03 -51.62 -6.47
C VAL A 274 -13.14 -51.47 -7.56
N PRO A 275 -13.99 -50.40 -7.61
CA PRO A 275 -13.68 -49.01 -7.22
C PRO A 275 -14.90 -48.18 -6.69
N ALA A 276 -14.65 -46.97 -6.16
CA ALA A 276 -15.00 -45.66 -6.74
C ALA A 276 -16.36 -45.03 -6.37
N VAL A 277 -16.27 -43.73 -5.98
CA VAL A 277 -17.16 -42.61 -6.41
C VAL A 277 -18.54 -42.58 -5.73
N MET A 278 -19.10 -41.49 -5.18
CA MET A 278 -18.76 -40.06 -5.07
C MET A 278 -19.75 -39.41 -4.04
N PRO A 279 -19.67 -38.09 -3.74
CA PRO A 279 -20.14 -37.50 -2.50
C PRO A 279 -21.53 -36.82 -2.59
N ALA A 280 -21.94 -36.25 -1.47
CA ALA A 280 -22.69 -34.99 -1.37
C ALA A 280 -21.94 -34.05 -0.43
#